data_AF-A0A841C4J2-F1
#
_entry.id   AF-A0A841C4J2-F1
#
_cell.length_a   1.000
_cell.length_b   1.000
_cell.length_c   1.000
_cell.angle_alpha   90.00
_cell.angle_beta   90.00
_cell.angle_gamma   90.00
#
_symmetry.space_group_name_H-M   'P 1'
#
loop_
_entity.id
_entity.type
_entity.pdbx_description
1 polymer ?
#
loop_
_entity_poly.entity_id
_entity_poly.type
_entity_poly.pdbx_seq_one_letter_code
_entity_poly.pdbx_strand_id
1 'polypeptide(L)'
;MASKIDILLENYFLGNIQKWIDARIHQITYKEKMDNLGIKSQSTGISPQESQLMAKEELEKKINSDVDIMRWRDQIYWIEYWLPSYPDVERIYRTYYSKQEKYLGVSLDLDMSERSVYSRRSLFKETLCQWIR
;
A
#
# COMPACT_ATOMS: atom_id res chain seq x y z
N MET A 1 21.16 7.30 -7.02
CA MET A 1 20.66 6.22 -6.15
C MET A 1 19.26 6.60 -5.73
N ALA A 2 18.23 5.83 -6.06
CA ALA A 2 16.86 6.17 -5.72
C ALA A 2 16.67 6.18 -4.20
N SER A 3 16.00 7.19 -3.65
CA SER A 3 15.70 7.23 -2.22
C SER A 3 14.65 6.16 -1.87
N LYS A 4 14.59 5.73 -0.60
CA LYS A 4 13.53 4.81 -0.13
C LYS A 4 12.12 5.35 -0.45
N ILE A 5 11.94 6.67 -0.38
CA ILE A 5 10.69 7.35 -0.72
C ILE A 5 10.41 7.30 -2.24
N ASP A 6 11.43 7.40 -3.09
CA ASP A 6 11.23 7.24 -4.55
C ASP A 6 10.66 5.87 -4.89
N ILE A 7 11.22 4.82 -4.29
CA ILE A 7 10.75 3.44 -4.46
C ILE A 7 9.33 3.29 -3.90
N LEU A 8 9.05 3.90 -2.74
CA LEU A 8 7.72 3.85 -2.16
C LEU A 8 6.68 4.51 -3.07
N LEU A 9 6.95 5.72 -3.56
CA LEU A 9 6.05 6.47 -4.42
C LEU A 9 5.81 5.74 -5.74
N GLU A 10 6.86 5.15 -6.33
CA GLU A 10 6.73 4.31 -7.51
C GLU A 10 5.76 3.15 -7.26
N ASN A 11 5.97 2.39 -6.18
CA ASN A 11 5.12 1.27 -5.87
C ASN A 11 3.69 1.68 -5.51
N TYR A 12 3.50 2.85 -4.90
CA TYR A 12 2.18 3.42 -4.63
C TYR A 12 1.45 3.77 -5.94
N PHE A 13 2.05 4.58 -6.80
CA PHE A 13 1.41 5.05 -8.03
C PHE A 13 1.21 3.94 -9.07
N LEU A 14 2.03 2.89 -9.03
CA LEU A 14 1.85 1.67 -9.84
C LEU A 14 0.84 0.67 -9.23
N GLY A 15 0.35 0.92 -8.00
CA GLY A 15 -0.58 0.04 -7.29
C GLY A 15 0.04 -1.28 -6.79
N ASN A 16 1.37 -1.35 -6.68
CA ASN A 16 2.07 -2.55 -6.23
C ASN A 16 1.87 -2.80 -4.73
N ILE A 17 1.79 -1.74 -3.91
CA ILE A 17 1.60 -1.88 -2.46
C ILE A 17 0.28 -2.60 -2.16
N GLN A 18 -0.80 -2.24 -2.85
CA GLN A 18 -2.09 -2.91 -2.68
C GLN A 18 -2.02 -4.39 -3.08
N LYS A 19 -1.35 -4.70 -4.20
CA LYS A 19 -1.14 -6.10 -4.63
C LYS A 19 -0.36 -6.92 -3.60
N TRP A 20 0.61 -6.32 -2.92
CA TRP A 20 1.38 -6.98 -1.87
C TRP A 20 0.52 -7.25 -0.63
N ILE A 21 -0.32 -6.28 -0.22
CA ILE A 21 -1.30 -6.47 0.85
C ILE A 21 -2.23 -7.64 0.49
N ASP A 22 -2.82 -7.63 -0.70
CA ASP A 22 -3.75 -8.67 -1.14
C ASP A 22 -3.07 -10.05 -1.19
N ALA A 23 -1.88 -10.12 -1.77
CA ALA A 23 -1.10 -11.36 -1.81
C ALA A 23 -0.78 -11.90 -0.41
N ARG A 24 -0.45 -11.01 0.53
CA ARG A 24 -0.16 -11.39 1.93
C ARG A 24 -1.41 -11.87 2.65
N ILE A 25 -2.55 -11.20 2.47
CA ILE A 25 -3.85 -11.63 2.99
C ILE A 25 -4.20 -13.02 2.44
N HIS A 26 -3.99 -13.27 1.16
CA HIS A 26 -4.21 -14.58 0.55
C HIS A 26 -3.32 -15.67 1.15
N GLN A 27 -2.03 -15.38 1.39
CA GLN A 27 -1.11 -16.31 2.05
C GLN A 27 -1.57 -16.69 3.46
N ILE A 28 -1.93 -15.69 4.29
CA ILE A 28 -2.44 -15.92 5.66
C ILE A 28 -3.72 -16.76 5.61
N THR A 29 -4.66 -16.38 4.75
CA THR A 29 -5.94 -17.07 4.59
C THR A 29 -5.76 -18.52 4.13
N TYR A 30 -4.85 -18.77 3.19
CA TYR A 30 -4.57 -20.12 2.71
C TYR A 30 -3.95 -21.00 3.79
N LYS A 31 -3.01 -20.45 4.57
CA LYS A 31 -2.39 -21.15 5.70
C LYS A 31 -3.42 -21.56 6.75
N GLU A 32 -4.29 -20.63 7.16
CA GLU A 32 -5.37 -20.93 8.11
C GLU A 32 -6.32 -22.01 7.59
N LYS A 33 -6.64 -22.02 6.28
CA LYS A 33 -7.48 -23.08 5.69
C LYS A 33 -6.80 -24.45 5.75
N MET A 34 -5.49 -24.51 5.50
CA MET A 34 -4.71 -25.75 5.57
C MET A 34 -4.62 -26.27 7.01
N ASP A 35 -4.35 -25.40 7.97
CA ASP A 35 -4.27 -25.76 9.39
C ASP A 35 -5.64 -26.27 9.91
N ASN A 36 -6.75 -25.66 9.47
CA ASN A 36 -8.11 -26.05 9.85
C ASN A 36 -8.62 -27.34 9.17
N LEU A 37 -8.03 -27.79 8.06
CA LEU A 37 -8.40 -29.07 7.44
C LEU A 37 -8.03 -30.27 8.32
N GLY A 38 -7.02 -30.14 9.19
CA GLY A 38 -6.66 -31.17 10.17
C GLY A 38 -7.52 -31.18 11.44
N ILE A 39 -8.18 -30.07 11.78
CA ILE A 39 -8.89 -29.86 13.06
C ILE A 39 -10.39 -30.20 12.95
N LYS A 40 -10.96 -30.24 11.73
CA LYS A 40 -12.39 -30.56 11.48
C LYS A 40 -12.87 -31.89 12.06
N SER A 41 -11.98 -32.78 12.51
CA SER A 41 -12.32 -34.07 13.12
C SER A 41 -12.65 -34.03 14.61
N GLN A 42 -12.46 -32.91 15.33
CA GLN A 42 -12.53 -32.90 16.82
C GLN A 42 -13.53 -31.92 17.46
N SER A 43 -14.26 -31.10 16.69
CA SER A 43 -15.22 -30.15 17.27
C SER A 43 -16.56 -30.82 17.61
N THR A 44 -16.62 -31.49 18.77
CA THR A 44 -17.87 -31.91 19.42
C THR A 44 -18.27 -30.86 20.45
N GLY A 45 -19.17 -29.94 20.10
CA GLY A 45 -19.87 -29.11 21.09
C GLY A 45 -20.27 -27.69 20.67
N ILE A 46 -19.78 -27.17 19.54
CA ILE A 46 -20.07 -25.80 19.09
C ILE A 46 -20.89 -25.86 17.80
N SER A 47 -21.87 -24.97 17.62
CA SER A 47 -22.62 -24.92 16.37
C SER A 47 -21.68 -24.62 15.19
N PRO A 48 -21.92 -25.20 14.00
CA PRO A 48 -21.08 -24.94 12.83
C PRO A 48 -20.99 -23.45 12.46
N GLN A 49 -22.00 -22.66 12.82
CA GLN A 49 -22.09 -21.22 12.57
C GLN A 49 -21.18 -20.42 13.52
N GLU A 50 -21.20 -20.71 14.82
CA GLU A 50 -20.34 -20.05 15.81
C GLU A 50 -18.87 -20.38 15.57
N SER A 51 -18.55 -21.62 15.19
CA SER A 51 -17.17 -22.02 14.87
C SER A 51 -16.63 -21.29 13.63
N GLN A 52 -17.47 -21.04 12.63
CA GLN A 52 -17.10 -20.26 11.44
C GLN A 52 -16.89 -18.78 11.77
N LEU A 53 -17.72 -18.22 12.66
CA LEU A 53 -17.58 -16.83 13.10
C LEU A 53 -16.26 -16.64 13.87
N MET A 54 -15.97 -17.51 14.83
CA MET A 54 -14.72 -17.46 15.60
C MET A 54 -13.48 -17.57 14.71
N ALA A 55 -13.48 -18.52 13.75
CA ALA A 55 -12.37 -18.68 12.81
C ALA A 55 -12.18 -17.44 11.92
N LYS A 56 -13.27 -16.76 11.54
CA LYS A 56 -13.21 -15.51 10.78
C LYS A 56 -12.61 -14.38 11.62
N GLU A 57 -13.03 -14.23 12.87
CA GLU A 57 -12.50 -13.21 13.79
C GLU A 57 -11.00 -13.43 14.07
N GLU A 58 -10.56 -14.66 14.24
CA GLU A 58 -9.15 -14.99 14.43
C GLU A 58 -8.31 -14.66 13.19
N LEU A 59 -8.82 -14.96 12.00
CA LEU A 59 -8.17 -14.61 10.74
C LEU A 59 -8.05 -13.07 10.59
N GLU A 60 -9.12 -12.33 10.88
CA GLU A 60 -9.11 -10.87 10.85
C GLU A 60 -8.11 -10.27 11.84
N LYS A 61 -8.03 -10.83 13.06
CA LYS A 61 -7.01 -10.44 14.05
C LYS A 61 -5.60 -10.68 13.51
N LYS A 62 -5.33 -11.85 12.93
CA LYS A 62 -4.02 -12.19 12.33
C LYS A 62 -3.64 -11.23 11.22
N ILE A 63 -4.56 -10.92 10.30
CA ILE A 63 -4.36 -9.96 9.22
C ILE A 63 -4.07 -8.57 9.77
N ASN A 64 -4.83 -8.10 10.76
CA ASN A 64 -4.66 -6.77 11.33
C ASN A 64 -3.42 -6.64 12.22
N SER A 65 -2.89 -7.74 12.73
CA SER A 65 -1.63 -7.78 13.49
C SER A 65 -0.40 -8.05 12.62
N ASP A 66 -0.56 -8.36 11.33
CA ASP A 66 0.58 -8.66 10.46
C ASP A 66 1.39 -7.38 10.20
N VAL A 67 2.66 -7.42 10.61
CA VAL A 67 3.57 -6.28 10.60
C VAL A 67 3.76 -5.70 9.19
N ASP A 68 3.81 -6.55 8.17
CA ASP A 68 4.01 -6.10 6.79
C ASP A 68 2.74 -5.41 6.26
N ILE A 69 1.56 -5.99 6.51
CA ILE A 69 0.27 -5.39 6.14
C ILE A 69 0.09 -4.04 6.84
N MET A 70 0.36 -3.97 8.15
CA MET A 70 0.29 -2.72 8.91
C MET A 70 1.22 -1.67 8.31
N ARG A 71 2.49 -2.02 8.09
CA ARG A 71 3.48 -1.10 7.50
C ARG A 71 3.03 -0.57 6.13
N TRP A 72 2.52 -1.44 5.25
CA TRP A 72 2.06 -1.03 3.93
C TRP A 72 0.80 -0.16 3.99
N ARG A 73 -0.13 -0.46 4.90
CA ARG A 73 -1.31 0.40 5.14
C ARG A 73 -0.92 1.77 5.67
N ASP A 74 0.02 1.84 6.62
CA ASP A 74 0.53 3.11 7.15
C ASP A 74 1.20 3.94 6.04
N GLN A 75 1.97 3.29 5.16
CA GLN A 75 2.59 3.96 4.02
C GLN A 75 1.55 4.54 3.05
N ILE A 76 0.51 3.78 2.70
CA ILE A 76 -0.61 4.26 1.89
C ILE A 76 -1.28 5.45 2.59
N TYR A 77 -1.59 5.29 3.88
CA TYR A 77 -2.26 6.31 4.68
C TYR A 77 -1.51 7.65 4.65
N TRP A 78 -0.20 7.67 4.90
CA TRP A 78 0.56 8.91 4.90
C TRP A 78 0.62 9.56 3.52
N ILE A 79 0.69 8.76 2.46
CA ILE A 79 0.66 9.29 1.09
C ILE A 79 -0.71 9.92 0.82
N GLU A 80 -1.80 9.19 1.06
CA GLU A 80 -3.18 9.66 0.82
C GLU A 80 -3.56 10.84 1.71
N TYR A 81 -3.04 10.90 2.93
CA TYR A 81 -3.27 12.01 3.85
C TYR A 81 -2.65 13.31 3.34
N TRP A 82 -1.41 13.24 2.84
CA TRP A 82 -0.68 14.44 2.39
C TRP A 82 -0.97 14.82 0.94
N LEU A 83 -1.29 13.86 0.06
CA LEU A 83 -1.49 14.08 -1.38
C LEU A 83 -2.48 15.22 -1.70
N PRO A 84 -3.63 15.37 -1.01
CA PRO A 84 -4.56 16.49 -1.25
C PRO A 84 -3.96 17.87 -1.01
N SER A 85 -2.95 17.99 -0.13
CA SER A 85 -2.23 19.24 0.11
C SER A 85 -1.28 19.60 -1.04
N TYR A 86 -1.05 18.67 -1.97
CA TYR A 86 -0.15 18.81 -3.11
C TYR A 86 -0.86 18.36 -4.41
N PRO A 87 -1.88 19.10 -4.87
CA PRO A 87 -2.78 18.65 -5.96
C PRO A 87 -2.06 18.38 -7.29
N ASP A 88 -0.97 19.09 -7.55
CA ASP A 88 -0.17 18.92 -8.77
C ASP A 88 0.73 17.69 -8.74
N VAL A 89 1.09 17.20 -7.54
CA VAL A 89 2.05 16.11 -7.36
C VAL A 89 1.47 14.79 -7.84
N GLU A 90 0.18 14.56 -7.62
CA GLU A 90 -0.50 13.40 -8.17
C GLU A 90 -0.38 13.36 -9.70
N ARG A 91 -0.68 14.47 -10.37
CA ARG A 91 -0.57 14.58 -11.84
C ARG A 91 0.86 14.33 -12.30
N ILE A 92 1.84 14.95 -11.65
CA ILE A 92 3.27 14.78 -11.96
C ILE A 92 3.68 13.30 -11.90
N TYR A 93 3.37 12.62 -10.79
CA TYR A 93 3.80 11.23 -10.62
C TYR A 93 3.02 10.27 -11.51
N ARG A 94 1.71 10.47 -11.70
CA ARG A 94 0.92 9.66 -12.63
C ARG A 94 1.45 9.77 -14.05
N THR A 95 1.76 10.97 -14.54
CA THR A 95 2.36 11.16 -15.86
C THR A 95 3.74 10.51 -15.94
N TYR A 96 4.58 10.73 -14.93
CA TYR A 96 5.93 10.15 -14.89
C TYR A 96 5.92 8.61 -14.95
N TYR A 97 5.13 7.95 -14.09
CA TYR A 97 5.11 6.49 -14.01
C TYR A 97 4.31 5.83 -15.13
N SER A 98 3.28 6.50 -15.69
CA SER A 98 2.53 5.95 -16.83
C SER A 98 3.31 5.98 -18.13
N LYS A 99 4.04 7.07 -18.41
CA LYS A 99 4.80 7.23 -19.66
C LYS A 99 6.24 6.73 -19.58
N GLN A 100 6.75 6.46 -18.37
CA GLN A 100 8.17 6.19 -18.12
C GLN A 100 9.10 7.26 -18.72
N GLU A 101 8.60 8.50 -18.79
CA GLU A 101 9.32 9.62 -19.39
C GLU A 101 10.24 10.32 -18.38
N LYS A 102 11.21 11.09 -18.89
CA LYS A 102 11.98 12.01 -18.06
C LYS A 102 11.08 13.14 -17.56
N TYR A 103 11.46 13.77 -16.45
CA TYR A 103 10.69 14.91 -15.89
C TYR A 103 10.54 16.10 -16.85
N LEU A 104 11.41 16.22 -17.87
CA LEU A 104 11.22 17.16 -18.98
C LEU A 104 9.97 16.85 -19.83
N GLY A 105 9.69 15.58 -20.11
CA GLY A 105 8.47 15.18 -20.81
C GLY A 105 7.23 15.50 -19.98
N VAL A 106 7.30 15.19 -18.69
CA VAL A 106 6.24 15.53 -17.71
C VAL A 106 6.00 17.04 -17.63
N SER A 107 7.05 17.86 -17.69
CA SER A 107 6.91 19.32 -17.63
C SER A 107 6.21 19.88 -18.88
N LEU A 108 6.53 19.33 -20.06
CA LEU A 108 5.86 19.68 -21.31
C LEU A 108 4.39 19.25 -21.33
N ASP A 109 4.11 18.02 -20.87
CA ASP A 109 2.75 17.48 -20.81
C ASP A 109 1.83 18.26 -19.87
N LEU A 110 2.37 18.77 -18.77
CA LEU A 110 1.61 19.47 -17.74
C LEU A 110 1.57 20.99 -17.94
N ASP A 111 2.22 21.51 -18.98
CA ASP A 111 2.43 22.95 -19.20
C ASP A 111 3.01 23.65 -17.96
N MET A 112 4.08 23.05 -17.42
CA MET A 112 4.75 23.51 -16.20
C MET A 112 6.25 23.65 -16.44
N SER A 113 6.91 24.57 -15.73
CA SER A 113 8.38 24.62 -15.77
C SER A 113 8.99 23.40 -15.08
N GLU A 114 10.13 22.91 -15.57
CA GLU A 114 10.89 21.83 -14.90
C GLU A 114 11.21 22.17 -13.44
N ARG A 115 11.48 23.44 -13.15
CA ARG A 115 11.73 23.94 -11.80
C ARG A 115 10.51 23.77 -10.89
N SER A 116 9.32 24.05 -11.40
CA SER A 116 8.05 23.85 -10.67
C SER A 116 7.80 22.38 -10.41
N VAL A 117 8.03 21.51 -11.40
CA VAL A 117 7.91 20.05 -11.25
C VAL A 117 8.88 19.53 -10.19
N TYR A 118 10.14 19.96 -10.24
CA TYR A 118 11.15 19.60 -9.25
C TYR A 118 10.77 20.08 -7.85
N SER A 119 10.46 21.37 -7.69
CA SER A 119 10.15 21.97 -6.39
C SER A 119 8.95 21.29 -5.72
N ARG A 120 7.86 21.05 -6.45
CA ARG A 120 6.66 20.42 -5.93
C ARG A 120 6.92 18.98 -5.48
N ARG A 121 7.68 18.21 -6.27
CA ARG A 121 8.08 16.84 -5.90
C ARG A 121 8.99 16.82 -4.68
N SER A 122 10.00 17.70 -4.64
CA SER A 122 10.94 17.75 -3.52
C SER A 122 10.22 18.09 -2.22
N LEU A 123 9.35 19.10 -2.22
CA LEU A 123 8.54 19.46 -1.05
C LEU A 123 7.68 18.29 -0.56
N PHE A 124 6.99 17.58 -1.48
CA PHE A 124 6.18 16.43 -1.09
C PHE A 124 7.02 15.29 -0.50
N LYS A 125 8.17 14.98 -1.11
CA LYS A 125 9.09 13.96 -0.59
C LYS A 125 9.62 14.32 0.79
N GLU A 126 10.02 15.58 0.98
CA GLU A 126 10.50 16.08 2.26
C GLU A 126 9.44 15.94 3.35
N THR A 127 8.18 16.26 3.03
CA THR A 127 7.06 16.02 3.95
C THR A 127 6.93 14.54 4.28
N LEU A 128 6.92 13.65 3.28
CA LEU A 128 6.80 12.21 3.54
C LEU A 128 7.97 11.64 4.36
N CYS A 129 9.20 12.11 4.13
CA CYS A 129 10.37 11.71 4.91
C CYS A 129 10.24 12.01 6.42
N GLN A 130 9.40 12.97 6.82
CA GLN A 130 9.20 13.30 8.24
C GLN A 130 8.30 12.27 8.94
N TRP A 131 7.36 11.67 8.19
CA TRP A 131 6.32 10.79 8.73
C TRP A 131 6.59 9.31 8.48
N ILE A 132 7.28 8.98 7.39
CA ILE A 132 7.60 7.60 7.00
C ILE A 132 9.05 7.31 7.37
N ARG A 133 9.25 6.43 8.36
CA ARG A 133 10.58 6.00 8.85
C ARG A 133 10.93 4.59 8.37
#